data_AF-A0A838TML0-F1
#
_entry.id   AF-A0A838TML0-F1
#
_cell.length_a   1.000
_cell.length_b   1.000
_cell.length_c   1.000
_cell.angle_alpha   90.00
_cell.angle_beta   90.00
_cell.angle_gamma   90.00
#
_symmetry.space_group_name_H-M   'P 1'
#
loop_
_entity.id
_entity.type
_entity.pdbx_description
1 polymer ?
#
loop_
_entity_poly.entity_id
_entity_poly.type
_entity_poly.pdbx_seq_one_letter_code
_entity_poly.pdbx_strand_id
1 'polypeptide(L)'
;IWALPDEVRNRYDLSSLQIVFHMAAPMPPWLKEKWIEWLGPERIYELYGGTEAQGACIISGVEWLAHRGSVGKIAETSRLKIIGEDGKEVATGESGEIYFLPNDGAGSSYHYLGAEPKRRADGWESLGDIGRLDADGYLYLGDRLADMILRGGANIYPAEIEAAVSAHPQVRSCVAVGLPDPEFGQRVHAILELGPDTDAQAVADGMGDFLSDLLSRYKHPESFEVVSVGLRDDSGKVRRTLLRDERAAWMKENRTFRILPARARAKAE
;
A
#
# COMPACT_ATOMS: atom_id res chain seq x y z
N ILE A 1 6.25 16.26 2.58
CA ILE A 1 5.64 17.60 2.37
C ILE A 1 4.46 17.83 3.31
N TRP A 2 3.45 16.96 3.32
CA TRP A 2 2.26 17.18 4.15
C TRP A 2 2.57 17.36 5.65
N ALA A 3 3.54 16.61 6.18
CA ALA A 3 3.97 16.68 7.59
C ALA A 3 4.81 17.94 7.95
N LEU A 4 5.07 18.85 7.01
CA LEU A 4 5.71 20.13 7.33
C LEU A 4 4.75 21.01 8.15
N PRO A 5 5.26 21.83 9.09
CA PRO A 5 4.44 22.82 9.77
C PRO A 5 3.68 23.71 8.79
N ASP A 6 2.45 24.11 9.13
CA ASP A 6 1.58 24.87 8.23
C ASP A 6 2.23 26.15 7.71
N GLU A 7 2.97 26.86 8.56
CA GLU A 7 3.72 28.06 8.18
C GLU A 7 4.82 27.78 7.16
N VAL A 8 5.47 26.61 7.23
CA VAL A 8 6.52 26.20 6.30
C VAL A 8 5.91 25.70 4.99
N ARG A 9 4.79 24.97 5.07
CA ARG A 9 4.10 24.43 3.90
C ARG A 9 3.48 25.53 3.04
N ASN A 10 2.90 26.55 3.66
CA ASN A 10 2.11 27.58 2.99
C ASN A 10 2.86 28.91 2.72
N ARG A 11 4.16 29.02 3.04
CA ARG A 11 4.96 30.24 2.78
C ARG A 11 5.28 30.51 1.31
N TYR A 12 5.03 29.56 0.41
CA TYR A 12 5.42 29.65 -0.99
C TYR A 12 4.20 29.92 -1.88
N ASP A 13 4.37 30.76 -2.89
CA ASP A 13 3.36 30.97 -3.93
C ASP A 13 3.36 29.78 -4.91
N LEU A 14 2.23 29.08 -5.00
CA LEU A 14 2.02 27.92 -5.88
C LEU A 14 1.10 28.25 -7.07
N SER A 15 0.85 29.54 -7.35
CA SER A 15 -0.09 29.97 -8.40
C SER A 15 0.30 29.52 -9.81
N SER A 16 1.58 29.24 -10.07
CA SER A 16 2.08 28.73 -11.35
C SER A 16 1.99 27.19 -11.48
N LEU A 17 1.64 26.48 -10.41
CA LEU A 17 1.53 25.02 -10.41
C LEU A 17 0.29 24.59 -11.20
N GLN A 18 0.52 23.77 -12.23
CA GLN A 18 -0.55 23.26 -13.10
C GLN A 18 -0.92 21.81 -12.79
N ILE A 19 0.08 20.95 -12.62
CA ILE A 19 -0.11 19.51 -12.44
C ILE A 19 0.87 19.01 -11.38
N VAL A 20 0.37 18.19 -10.45
CA VAL A 20 1.12 17.36 -9.53
C VAL A 20 0.78 15.91 -9.82
N PHE A 21 1.80 15.17 -10.23
CA PHE A 21 1.68 13.77 -10.55
C PHE A 21 2.32 12.95 -9.42
N HIS A 22 1.61 11.93 -8.94
CA HIS A 22 2.17 10.98 -7.98
C HIS A 22 1.97 9.54 -8.47
N MET A 23 2.91 8.67 -8.14
CA MET A 23 2.96 7.29 -8.63
C MET A 23 3.94 6.46 -7.78
N ALA A 24 4.17 5.21 -8.18
CA ALA A 24 5.16 4.28 -7.63
C ALA A 24 4.86 3.67 -6.26
N ALA A 25 4.00 4.27 -5.44
CA ALA A 25 3.53 3.69 -4.19
C ALA A 25 2.05 4.01 -3.95
N PRO A 26 1.30 3.14 -3.23
CA PRO A 26 -0.08 3.44 -2.85
C PRO A 26 -0.16 4.74 -2.02
N MET A 27 -1.05 5.64 -2.41
CA MET A 27 -1.33 6.87 -1.67
C MET A 27 -2.46 6.63 -0.67
N PRO A 28 -2.24 6.86 0.65
CA PRO A 28 -3.32 6.80 1.61
C PRO A 28 -4.48 7.74 1.23
N PRO A 29 -5.76 7.29 1.28
CA PRO A 29 -6.89 8.13 0.90
C PRO A 29 -6.97 9.47 1.65
N TRP A 30 -6.72 9.44 2.96
CA TRP A 30 -6.69 10.66 3.78
C TRP A 30 -5.62 11.65 3.29
N LEU A 31 -4.47 11.15 2.84
CA LEU A 31 -3.38 12.01 2.37
C LEU A 31 -3.72 12.58 0.99
N LYS A 32 -4.29 11.76 0.09
CA LYS A 32 -4.79 12.24 -1.20
C LYS A 32 -5.82 13.36 -1.03
N GLU A 33 -6.77 13.21 -0.09
CA GLU A 33 -7.74 14.25 0.27
C GLU A 33 -7.05 15.54 0.68
N LYS A 34 -6.05 15.45 1.55
CA LYS A 34 -5.28 16.62 2.00
C LYS A 34 -4.56 17.35 0.86
N TRP A 35 -4.00 16.62 -0.10
CA TRP A 35 -3.41 17.22 -1.30
C TRP A 35 -4.46 17.85 -2.22
N ILE A 36 -5.62 17.21 -2.38
CA ILE A 36 -6.75 17.74 -3.16
C ILE A 36 -7.31 19.00 -2.51
N GLU A 37 -7.52 19.01 -1.20
CA GLU A 37 -7.97 20.17 -0.42
C GLU A 37 -6.98 21.34 -0.55
N TRP A 38 -5.68 21.05 -0.57
CA TRP A 38 -4.64 22.08 -0.58
C TRP A 38 -4.40 22.66 -1.98
N LEU A 39 -4.32 21.82 -3.01
CA LEU A 39 -3.91 22.24 -4.37
C LEU A 39 -5.04 22.25 -5.39
N GLY A 40 -6.24 21.77 -5.03
CA GLY A 40 -7.37 21.63 -5.94
C GLY A 40 -7.34 20.30 -6.71
N PRO A 41 -8.50 19.64 -6.90
CA PRO A 41 -8.59 18.34 -7.56
C PRO A 41 -8.13 18.36 -9.03
N GLU A 42 -8.22 19.51 -9.69
CA GLU A 42 -7.83 19.70 -11.09
C GLU A 42 -6.32 19.59 -11.34
N ARG A 43 -5.50 19.77 -10.29
CA ARG A 43 -4.03 19.71 -10.37
C ARG A 43 -3.49 18.33 -10.00
N ILE A 44 -4.24 17.52 -9.27
CA ILE A 44 -3.73 16.24 -8.75
C ILE A 44 -3.97 15.14 -9.76
N TYR A 45 -2.94 14.35 -10.07
CA TYR A 45 -3.04 13.17 -10.90
C TYR A 45 -2.28 12.01 -10.27
N GLU A 46 -2.77 10.81 -10.50
CA GLU A 46 -2.14 9.57 -10.06
C GLU A 46 -2.02 8.60 -11.21
N LEU A 47 -0.89 7.90 -11.25
CA LEU A 47 -0.65 6.86 -12.23
C LEU A 47 -0.24 5.57 -11.54
N TYR A 48 -0.88 4.50 -11.99
CA TYR A 48 -0.46 3.15 -11.75
C TYR A 48 0.13 2.56 -13.03
N GLY A 49 1.31 1.95 -12.90
CA GLY A 49 2.02 1.31 -14.00
C GLY A 49 3.39 0.79 -13.55
N GLY A 50 4.02 0.00 -14.40
CA GLY A 50 5.34 -0.58 -14.18
C GLY A 50 6.41 0.00 -15.11
N THR A 51 7.68 -0.20 -14.75
CA THR A 51 8.83 0.14 -15.62
C THR A 51 8.77 -0.58 -16.96
N GLU A 52 8.15 -1.76 -16.97
CA GLU A 52 7.95 -2.68 -18.08
C GLU A 52 6.99 -2.12 -19.15
N ALA A 53 6.26 -1.04 -18.83
CA ALA A 53 5.36 -0.30 -19.71
C ALA A 53 4.27 -1.15 -20.40
N GLN A 54 3.83 -2.23 -19.75
CA GLN A 54 2.80 -3.15 -20.26
C GLN A 54 1.40 -2.51 -20.33
N GLY A 55 1.17 -1.50 -19.50
CA GLY A 55 -0.07 -0.73 -19.41
C GLY A 55 0.01 0.29 -18.28
N ALA A 56 -0.91 1.25 -18.28
CA ALA A 56 -1.00 2.25 -17.23
C ALA A 56 -2.46 2.65 -16.97
N CYS A 57 -2.79 2.91 -15.71
CA CYS A 57 -4.03 3.57 -15.33
C CYS A 57 -3.73 4.98 -14.84
N ILE A 58 -4.58 5.95 -15.17
CA ILE A 58 -4.42 7.35 -14.74
C ILE A 58 -5.75 7.84 -14.17
N ILE A 59 -5.69 8.57 -13.05
CA ILE A 59 -6.86 9.23 -12.45
C ILE A 59 -6.55 10.68 -12.08
N SER A 60 -7.44 11.58 -12.46
CA SER A 60 -7.43 12.96 -11.98
C SER A 60 -7.96 13.05 -10.54
N GLY A 61 -7.62 14.10 -9.80
CA GLY A 61 -8.18 14.36 -8.47
C GLY A 61 -9.69 14.58 -8.52
N VAL A 62 -10.21 15.09 -9.64
CA VAL A 62 -11.65 15.25 -9.89
C VAL A 62 -12.34 13.89 -9.94
N GLU A 63 -11.83 12.96 -10.75
CA GLU A 63 -12.38 11.61 -10.83
C GLU A 63 -12.18 10.84 -9.52
N TRP A 64 -11.04 11.00 -8.87
CA TRP A 64 -10.76 10.34 -7.60
C TRP A 64 -11.77 10.71 -6.52
N LEU A 65 -12.27 11.95 -6.49
CA LEU A 65 -13.33 12.35 -5.55
C LEU A 65 -14.65 11.59 -5.78
N ALA A 66 -14.95 11.17 -7.02
CA ALA A 66 -16.10 10.35 -7.37
C ALA A 66 -15.83 8.84 -7.18
N HIS A 67 -14.58 8.40 -7.38
CA HIS A 67 -14.13 7.00 -7.30
C HIS A 67 -13.00 6.83 -6.28
N ARG A 68 -13.26 7.18 -5.02
CA ARG A 68 -12.25 7.22 -3.95
C ARG A 68 -11.54 5.87 -3.80
N GLY A 69 -10.21 5.91 -3.80
CA GLY A 69 -9.34 4.74 -3.72
C GLY A 69 -9.02 4.07 -5.06
N SER A 70 -9.58 4.55 -6.17
CA SER A 70 -9.21 4.11 -7.52
C SER A 70 -7.89 4.73 -7.97
N VAL A 71 -7.17 4.00 -8.84
CA VAL A 71 -6.01 4.50 -9.60
C VAL A 71 -6.35 4.83 -11.06
N GLY A 72 -7.64 4.84 -11.38
CA GLY A 72 -8.14 5.29 -12.68
C GLY A 72 -8.54 4.17 -13.62
N LYS A 73 -8.70 4.54 -14.88
CA LYS A 73 -9.00 3.60 -15.95
C LYS A 73 -7.75 3.29 -16.76
N ILE A 74 -7.76 2.13 -17.40
CA ILE A 74 -6.73 1.74 -18.34
C ILE A 74 -6.59 2.79 -19.46
N ALA A 75 -5.36 3.16 -19.78
CA ALA A 75 -5.06 4.05 -20.89
C ALA A 75 -5.41 3.39 -22.23
N GLU A 76 -5.85 4.19 -23.21
CA GLU A 76 -6.29 3.74 -24.54
C GLU A 76 -5.23 2.97 -25.35
N THR A 77 -3.98 2.92 -24.88
CA THR A 77 -2.87 2.20 -25.49
C THR A 77 -2.81 0.72 -25.11
N SER A 78 -3.60 0.29 -24.13
CA SER A 78 -3.53 -1.06 -23.57
C SER A 78 -4.90 -1.56 -23.10
N ARG A 79 -4.97 -2.86 -22.84
CA ARG A 79 -6.13 -3.53 -22.24
C ARG A 79 -5.74 -4.07 -20.87
N LEU A 80 -6.73 -4.18 -20.00
CA LEU A 80 -6.59 -4.69 -18.64
C LEU A 80 -7.66 -5.76 -18.38
N LYS A 81 -7.27 -6.85 -17.72
CA LYS A 81 -8.20 -7.84 -17.14
C LYS A 81 -7.74 -8.28 -15.75
N ILE A 82 -8.68 -8.79 -14.96
CA ILE A 82 -8.41 -9.31 -13.62
C ILE A 82 -8.52 -10.83 -13.65
N ILE A 83 -7.46 -11.53 -13.25
CA ILE A 83 -7.37 -12.98 -13.30
C ILE A 83 -7.39 -13.57 -11.89
N GLY A 84 -8.29 -14.52 -11.65
CA GLY A 84 -8.42 -15.24 -10.39
C GLY A 84 -7.39 -16.36 -10.23
N GLU A 85 -7.39 -16.99 -9.06
CA GLU A 85 -6.47 -18.08 -8.72
C GLU A 85 -6.64 -19.32 -9.62
N ASP A 86 -7.83 -19.53 -10.18
CA ASP A 86 -8.12 -20.61 -11.13
C ASP A 86 -7.59 -20.34 -12.55
N GLY A 87 -6.95 -19.19 -12.76
CA GLY A 87 -6.38 -18.76 -14.03
C GLY A 87 -7.38 -18.16 -15.01
N LYS A 88 -8.65 -17.98 -14.62
CA LYS A 88 -9.69 -17.37 -15.45
C LYS A 88 -9.95 -15.92 -15.06
N GLU A 89 -10.61 -15.20 -15.96
CA GLU A 89 -11.06 -13.83 -15.66
C GLU A 89 -12.20 -13.87 -14.65
N VAL A 90 -12.10 -13.01 -13.63
CA VAL A 90 -13.10 -12.91 -12.56
C VAL A 90 -14.24 -11.96 -12.95
N ALA A 91 -15.35 -12.03 -12.23
CA ALA A 91 -16.46 -11.09 -12.46
C ALA A 91 -16.09 -9.66 -12.03
N THR A 92 -16.77 -8.66 -12.57
CA THR A 92 -16.62 -7.27 -12.11
C THR A 92 -16.85 -7.16 -10.60
N GLY A 93 -15.97 -6.43 -9.92
CA GLY A 93 -15.98 -6.27 -8.47
C GLY A 93 -15.18 -7.33 -7.72
N GLU A 94 -14.85 -8.47 -8.34
CA GLU A 94 -14.01 -9.50 -7.74
C GLU A 94 -12.52 -9.16 -7.87
N SER A 95 -11.76 -9.52 -6.84
CA SER A 95 -10.31 -9.29 -6.80
C SER A 95 -9.56 -10.43 -7.46
N GLY A 96 -8.47 -10.08 -8.14
CA GLY A 96 -7.53 -11.02 -8.72
C GLY A 96 -6.26 -10.32 -9.17
N GLU A 97 -5.37 -11.03 -9.83
CA GLU A 97 -4.15 -10.48 -10.36
C GLU A 97 -4.41 -9.62 -11.60
N ILE A 98 -3.77 -8.45 -11.63
CA ILE A 98 -3.92 -7.48 -12.72
C ILE A 98 -3.04 -7.91 -13.89
N TYR A 99 -3.65 -8.11 -15.05
CA TYR A 99 -2.96 -8.41 -16.30
C TYR A 99 -3.19 -7.30 -17.32
N PHE A 100 -2.11 -6.94 -18.01
CA PHE A 100 -2.09 -5.96 -19.09
C PHE A 100 -1.77 -6.61 -20.43
N LEU A 101 -2.30 -6.02 -21.50
CA LEU A 101 -1.94 -6.34 -22.87
C LEU A 101 -1.93 -5.07 -23.73
N PRO A 102 -0.75 -4.62 -24.21
CA PRO A 102 -0.67 -3.54 -25.19
C PRO A 102 -1.53 -3.79 -26.42
N ASN A 103 -2.01 -2.71 -27.06
CA ASN A 103 -2.88 -2.83 -28.23
C ASN A 103 -2.15 -3.32 -29.49
N ASP A 104 -0.85 -3.07 -29.59
CA ASP A 104 0.04 -3.60 -30.62
C ASP A 104 0.43 -5.07 -30.40
N GLY A 105 0.01 -5.67 -29.27
CA GLY A 105 0.15 -7.09 -28.98
C GLY A 105 1.18 -7.38 -27.89
N ALA A 106 1.57 -8.65 -27.78
CA ALA A 106 2.56 -9.09 -26.80
C ALA A 106 3.99 -8.83 -27.30
N GLY A 107 4.92 -8.56 -26.37
CA GLY A 107 6.34 -8.41 -26.69
C GLY A 107 6.91 -7.04 -26.30
N SER A 108 6.97 -6.75 -25.00
CA SER A 108 7.72 -5.59 -24.50
C SER A 108 9.18 -5.64 -24.96
N SER A 109 9.75 -4.48 -25.31
CA SER A 109 11.19 -4.32 -25.53
C SER A 109 12.00 -4.42 -24.23
N TYR A 110 11.31 -4.32 -23.08
CA TYR A 110 11.88 -4.50 -21.76
C TYR A 110 12.19 -5.99 -21.50
N HIS A 111 13.36 -6.26 -20.93
CA HIS A 111 13.76 -7.59 -20.50
C HIS A 111 14.47 -7.52 -19.14
N TYR A 112 14.16 -8.49 -18.27
CA TYR A 112 14.85 -8.63 -17.00
C TYR A 112 16.19 -9.35 -17.19
N LEU A 113 17.16 -9.03 -16.34
CA LEU A 113 18.41 -9.78 -16.23
C LEU A 113 18.30 -10.76 -15.06
N GLY A 114 18.25 -12.06 -15.35
CA GLY A 114 18.17 -13.11 -14.32
C GLY A 114 16.77 -13.40 -13.76
N ALA A 115 15.72 -12.85 -14.40
CA ALA A 115 14.33 -13.19 -14.13
C ALA A 115 13.55 -13.17 -15.45
N GLU A 116 12.33 -13.69 -15.45
CA GLU A 116 11.42 -13.65 -16.60
C GLU A 116 10.17 -12.86 -16.23
N PRO A 117 9.57 -12.10 -17.17
CA PRO A 117 8.30 -11.46 -16.94
C PRO A 117 7.22 -12.51 -16.65
N LYS A 118 6.27 -12.17 -15.78
CA LYS A 118 5.10 -13.02 -15.55
C LYS A 118 4.14 -12.89 -16.72
N ARG A 119 4.41 -13.65 -17.78
CA ARG A 119 3.68 -13.66 -19.04
C ARG A 119 2.86 -14.93 -19.20
N ARG A 120 1.61 -14.79 -19.67
CA ARG A 120 0.74 -15.89 -20.05
C ARG A 120 0.96 -16.27 -21.53
N ALA A 121 0.56 -17.48 -21.91
CA ALA A 121 0.68 -17.97 -23.29
C ALA A 121 -0.11 -17.12 -24.31
N ASP A 122 -1.18 -16.45 -23.87
CA ASP A 122 -1.99 -15.52 -24.66
C ASP A 122 -1.40 -14.09 -24.72
N GLY A 123 -0.18 -13.89 -24.21
CA GLY A 123 0.58 -12.65 -24.33
C GLY A 123 0.33 -11.61 -23.25
N TRP A 124 -0.62 -11.86 -22.34
CA TRP A 124 -0.90 -10.97 -21.22
C TRP A 124 0.21 -11.04 -20.17
N GLU A 125 0.59 -9.89 -19.61
CA GLU A 125 1.64 -9.79 -18.61
C GLU A 125 1.13 -9.16 -17.32
N SER A 126 1.70 -9.58 -16.20
CA SER A 126 1.37 -9.06 -14.87
C SER A 126 2.59 -8.47 -14.19
N LEU A 127 2.36 -7.38 -13.44
CA LEU A 127 3.32 -6.77 -12.52
C LEU A 127 3.34 -7.46 -11.14
N GLY A 128 2.45 -8.43 -10.91
CA GLY A 128 2.28 -9.14 -9.65
C GLY A 128 1.40 -8.43 -8.62
N ASP A 129 0.71 -7.37 -9.03
CA ASP A 129 -0.21 -6.61 -8.19
C ASP A 129 -1.64 -7.20 -8.27
N ILE A 130 -2.34 -7.18 -7.15
CA ILE A 130 -3.75 -7.57 -7.06
C ILE A 130 -4.63 -6.33 -7.23
N GLY A 131 -5.78 -6.49 -7.84
CA GLY A 131 -6.77 -5.43 -7.93
C GLY A 131 -8.14 -5.94 -8.34
N ARG A 132 -9.08 -5.01 -8.43
CA ARG A 132 -10.43 -5.25 -8.93
C ARG A 132 -10.88 -4.08 -9.81
N LEU A 133 -11.75 -4.37 -10.77
CA LEU A 133 -12.46 -3.35 -11.54
C LEU A 133 -13.85 -3.12 -10.95
N ASP A 134 -14.30 -1.87 -10.93
CA ASP A 134 -15.74 -1.58 -10.77
C ASP A 134 -16.49 -1.62 -12.10
N ALA A 135 -17.81 -1.40 -12.05
CA ALA A 135 -18.69 -1.41 -13.21
C ALA A 135 -18.38 -0.33 -14.25
N ASP A 136 -17.71 0.75 -13.85
CA ASP A 136 -17.33 1.85 -14.72
C ASP A 136 -15.91 1.67 -15.29
N GLY A 137 -15.23 0.57 -14.94
CA GLY A 137 -13.88 0.23 -15.40
C GLY A 137 -12.77 0.92 -14.64
N TYR A 138 -13.04 1.48 -13.45
CA TYR A 138 -12.02 2.01 -12.57
C TYR A 138 -11.32 0.87 -11.81
N LEU A 139 -9.99 0.93 -11.80
CA LEU A 139 -9.13 -0.03 -11.12
C LEU A 139 -8.89 0.38 -9.67
N TYR A 140 -9.08 -0.55 -8.75
CA TYR A 140 -8.74 -0.40 -7.34
C TYR A 140 -7.63 -1.39 -7.03
N LEU A 141 -6.50 -0.88 -6.55
CA LEU A 141 -5.36 -1.72 -6.19
C LEU A 141 -5.57 -2.36 -4.82
N GLY A 142 -5.23 -3.65 -4.74
CA GLY A 142 -4.83 -4.31 -3.51
C GLY A 142 -3.32 -4.14 -3.28
N ASP A 143 -2.72 -5.08 -2.55
CA ASP A 143 -1.27 -5.16 -2.41
C ASP A 143 -0.67 -6.18 -3.38
N ARG A 144 0.66 -6.27 -3.40
CA ARG A 144 1.36 -7.32 -4.13
C ARG A 144 1.04 -8.69 -3.56
N LEU A 145 0.90 -9.68 -4.44
CA LEU A 145 0.69 -11.06 -4.03
C LEU A 145 1.78 -11.55 -3.07
N ALA A 146 3.03 -11.12 -3.29
CA ALA A 146 4.18 -11.48 -2.45
C ALA A 146 4.20 -10.82 -1.06
N ASP A 147 3.51 -9.68 -0.91
CA ASP A 147 3.49 -8.87 0.31
C ASP A 147 2.25 -9.14 1.18
N MET A 148 1.25 -9.85 0.63
CA MET A 148 0.00 -10.19 1.31
C MET A 148 0.25 -10.97 2.60
N ILE A 149 -0.44 -10.57 3.67
CA ILE A 149 -0.41 -11.24 4.97
C ILE A 149 -1.57 -12.24 5.02
N LEU A 150 -1.25 -13.51 5.23
CA LEU A 150 -2.21 -14.61 5.35
C LEU A 150 -2.45 -14.93 6.82
N ARG A 151 -3.65 -14.56 7.30
CA ARG A 151 -4.03 -14.77 8.70
C ARG A 151 -5.31 -15.58 8.77
N GLY A 152 -5.22 -16.81 9.26
CA GLY A 152 -6.40 -17.67 9.49
C GLY A 152 -7.26 -17.88 8.23
N GLY A 153 -6.64 -17.92 7.06
CA GLY A 153 -7.32 -18.04 5.76
C GLY A 153 -7.84 -16.72 5.16
N ALA A 154 -7.66 -15.59 5.85
CA ALA A 154 -8.01 -14.27 5.32
C ALA A 154 -6.80 -13.56 4.70
N ASN A 155 -7.04 -12.91 3.55
CA ASN A 155 -6.08 -12.04 2.88
C ASN A 155 -6.09 -10.65 3.54
N ILE A 156 -4.93 -10.23 4.04
CA ILE A 156 -4.73 -8.90 4.63
C ILE A 156 -3.68 -8.17 3.81
N TYR A 157 -4.03 -6.96 3.36
CA TYR A 157 -3.19 -6.12 2.51
C TYR A 157 -2.43 -5.10 3.36
N PRO A 158 -1.09 -5.17 3.47
CA PRO A 158 -0.28 -4.24 4.23
C PRO A 158 -0.58 -2.77 3.95
N ALA A 159 -0.77 -2.39 2.68
CA ALA A 159 -1.05 -1.01 2.29
C ALA A 159 -2.28 -0.40 3.00
N GLU A 160 -3.34 -1.19 3.24
CA GLU A 160 -4.54 -0.74 3.96
C GLU A 160 -4.23 -0.45 5.43
N ILE A 161 -3.43 -1.31 6.06
CA ILE A 161 -2.97 -1.14 7.44
C ILE A 161 -2.06 0.09 7.54
N GLU A 162 -1.10 0.22 6.62
CA GLU A 162 -0.17 1.36 6.57
C GLU A 162 -0.93 2.68 6.39
N ALA A 163 -1.94 2.72 5.52
CA ALA A 163 -2.79 3.89 5.31
C ALA A 163 -3.56 4.27 6.59
N ALA A 164 -4.14 3.29 7.29
CA ALA A 164 -4.89 3.54 8.52
C ALA A 164 -3.96 3.95 9.68
N VAL A 165 -2.84 3.27 9.87
CA VAL A 165 -1.88 3.57 10.96
C VAL A 165 -1.19 4.92 10.73
N SER A 166 -0.85 5.26 9.48
CA SER A 166 -0.22 6.56 9.17
C SER A 166 -1.16 7.76 9.32
N ALA A 167 -2.47 7.55 9.47
CA ALA A 167 -3.39 8.62 9.84
C ALA A 167 -3.22 9.08 11.30
N HIS A 168 -2.51 8.30 12.13
CA HIS A 168 -2.27 8.66 13.53
C HIS A 168 -1.28 9.84 13.61
N PRO A 169 -1.59 10.94 14.34
CA PRO A 169 -0.78 12.17 14.33
C PRO A 169 0.69 12.01 14.74
N GLN A 170 0.98 11.01 15.56
CA GLN A 170 2.35 10.72 16.03
C GLN A 170 3.12 9.75 15.12
N VAL A 171 2.49 9.17 14.10
CA VAL A 171 3.14 8.24 13.16
C VAL A 171 3.58 9.00 11.92
N ARG A 172 4.89 9.04 11.66
CA ARG A 172 5.48 9.64 10.46
C ARG A 172 5.48 8.68 9.27
N SER A 173 5.77 7.42 9.53
CA SER A 173 5.79 6.35 8.53
C SER A 173 5.43 5.03 9.19
N CYS A 174 4.79 4.15 8.44
CA CYS A 174 4.43 2.81 8.88
C CYS A 174 4.76 1.81 7.77
N VAL A 175 5.27 0.66 8.19
CA VAL A 175 5.41 -0.54 7.36
C VAL A 175 4.76 -1.71 8.07
N ALA A 176 3.75 -2.31 7.45
CA ALA A 176 3.12 -3.52 7.96
C ALA A 176 3.77 -4.77 7.35
N VAL A 177 4.01 -5.77 8.19
CA VAL A 177 4.55 -7.08 7.80
C VAL A 177 3.81 -8.21 8.53
N GLY A 178 3.72 -9.37 7.88
CA GLY A 178 3.23 -10.60 8.50
C GLY A 178 4.35 -11.34 9.21
N LEU A 179 4.28 -11.46 10.54
CA LEU A 179 5.20 -12.29 11.32
C LEU A 179 4.59 -13.66 11.61
N PRO A 180 5.41 -14.72 11.77
CA PRO A 180 4.89 -16.06 12.07
C PRO A 180 3.99 -16.11 13.31
N ASP A 181 2.88 -16.83 13.18
CA ASP A 181 1.90 -17.06 14.22
C ASP A 181 1.54 -18.57 14.27
N PRO A 182 1.60 -19.23 15.44
CA PRO A 182 1.34 -20.67 15.54
C PRO A 182 -0.14 -21.04 15.34
N GLU A 183 -1.07 -20.12 15.56
CA GLU A 183 -2.51 -20.35 15.49
C GLU A 183 -3.09 -19.93 14.13
N PHE A 184 -2.67 -18.76 13.63
CA PHE A 184 -3.23 -18.14 12.43
C PHE A 184 -2.27 -18.12 11.23
N GLY A 185 -1.09 -18.73 11.35
CA GLY A 185 -0.04 -18.73 10.33
C GLY A 185 0.78 -17.45 10.34
N GLN A 186 0.12 -16.30 10.18
CA GLN A 186 0.74 -14.98 10.34
C GLN A 186 -0.07 -14.04 11.22
N ARG A 187 0.63 -13.13 11.90
CA ARG A 187 0.06 -11.99 12.63
C ARG A 187 0.60 -10.68 12.08
N VAL A 188 -0.22 -9.64 12.15
CA VAL A 188 0.16 -8.30 11.67
C VAL A 188 1.11 -7.65 12.68
N HIS A 189 2.25 -7.19 12.19
CA HIS A 189 3.22 -6.40 12.93
C HIS A 189 3.46 -5.07 12.20
N ALA A 190 3.43 -3.97 12.93
CA ALA A 190 3.64 -2.63 12.38
C ALA A 190 4.98 -2.04 12.85
N ILE A 191 5.85 -1.73 11.90
CA ILE A 191 7.11 -1.04 12.13
C ILE A 191 6.85 0.45 11.94
N LEU A 192 7.12 1.24 12.98
CA LEU A 192 6.75 2.65 13.05
C LEU A 192 7.98 3.55 13.05
N GLU A 193 7.92 4.62 12.26
CA GLU A 193 8.71 5.82 12.47
C GLU A 193 7.82 6.83 13.19
N LEU A 194 8.17 7.22 14.42
CA LEU A 194 7.37 8.14 15.24
C LEU A 194 7.91 9.56 15.20
N GLY A 195 7.04 10.52 15.53
CA GLY A 195 7.44 11.90 15.79
C GLY A 195 8.48 12.02 16.91
N PRO A 196 9.25 13.12 16.97
CA PRO A 196 10.13 13.39 18.10
C PRO A 196 9.34 13.39 19.41
N ASP A 197 9.99 12.99 20.50
CA ASP A 197 9.44 12.97 21.86
C ASP A 197 8.12 12.18 22.02
N THR A 198 7.86 11.22 21.13
CA THR A 198 6.67 10.36 21.19
C THR A 198 6.90 9.16 22.11
N ASP A 199 5.97 8.93 23.04
CA ASP A 199 5.91 7.68 23.82
C ASP A 199 5.37 6.53 22.97
N ALA A 200 6.28 5.63 22.58
CA ALA A 200 5.97 4.47 21.76
C ALA A 200 4.96 3.49 22.41
N GLN A 201 5.01 3.33 23.74
CA GLN A 201 4.11 2.41 24.43
C GLN A 201 2.70 2.98 24.48
N ALA A 202 2.56 4.29 24.72
CA ALA A 202 1.28 4.97 24.67
C ALA A 202 0.62 4.88 23.29
N VAL A 203 1.41 5.05 22.21
CA VAL A 203 0.93 4.84 20.82
C VAL A 203 0.43 3.42 20.63
N ALA A 204 1.22 2.41 21.02
CA ALA A 204 0.84 1.00 20.85
C ALA A 204 -0.44 0.64 21.65
N ASP A 205 -0.58 1.17 22.87
CA ASP A 205 -1.74 0.92 23.72
C ASP A 205 -3.03 1.55 23.17
N GLY A 206 -2.94 2.76 22.59
CA GLY A 206 -4.06 3.48 22.00
C GLY A 206 -4.42 3.09 20.56
N MET A 207 -3.50 2.43 19.83
CA MET A 207 -3.65 2.18 18.39
C MET A 207 -4.91 1.37 18.05
N GLY A 208 -5.27 0.37 18.86
CA GLY A 208 -6.46 -0.45 18.58
C GLY A 208 -7.77 0.34 18.62
N ASP A 209 -7.88 1.32 19.51
CA ASP A 209 -9.06 2.17 19.59
C ASP A 209 -9.03 3.22 18.46
N PHE A 210 -7.85 3.78 18.14
CA PHE A 210 -7.68 4.68 17.00
C PHE A 210 -8.07 4.05 15.66
N LEU A 211 -7.70 2.78 15.45
CA LEU A 211 -7.99 2.05 14.21
C LEU A 211 -9.43 1.52 14.11
N SER A 212 -10.22 1.61 15.19
CA SER A 212 -11.54 0.94 15.25
C SER A 212 -12.52 1.45 14.19
N ASP A 213 -12.48 2.75 13.87
CA ASP A 213 -13.32 3.38 12.85
C ASP A 213 -12.69 3.36 11.44
N LEU A 214 -11.40 3.01 11.34
CA LEU A 214 -10.64 3.07 10.09
C LEU A 214 -10.41 1.70 9.46
N LEU A 215 -10.38 0.65 10.28
CA LEU A 215 -9.92 -0.67 9.86
C LEU A 215 -10.64 -1.77 10.64
N SER A 216 -11.08 -2.80 9.92
CA SER A 216 -11.66 -3.99 10.55
C SER A 216 -10.69 -4.62 11.55
N ARG A 217 -11.21 -4.98 12.73
CA ARG A 217 -10.41 -5.40 13.90
C ARG A 217 -9.40 -6.53 13.63
N TYR A 218 -9.73 -7.48 12.76
CA TYR A 218 -8.84 -8.61 12.46
C TYR A 218 -7.55 -8.21 11.71
N LYS A 219 -7.54 -7.01 11.09
CA LYS A 219 -6.39 -6.42 10.40
C LYS A 219 -5.53 -5.53 11.32
N HIS A 220 -5.97 -5.29 12.57
CA HIS A 220 -5.22 -4.47 13.50
C HIS A 220 -3.85 -5.09 13.81
N PRO A 221 -2.75 -4.31 13.85
CA PRO A 221 -1.47 -4.83 14.27
C PRO A 221 -1.52 -5.31 15.73
N GLU A 222 -0.95 -6.49 15.98
CA GLU A 222 -0.88 -7.08 17.33
C GLU A 222 0.42 -6.81 18.05
N SER A 223 1.40 -6.29 17.31
CA SER A 223 2.69 -5.89 17.85
C SER A 223 3.26 -4.77 17.01
N PHE A 224 4.07 -3.95 17.66
CA PHE A 224 4.69 -2.77 17.08
C PHE A 224 6.19 -2.79 17.30
N GLU A 225 6.94 -2.05 16.49
CA GLU A 225 8.35 -1.75 16.68
C GLU A 225 8.55 -0.27 16.33
N VAL A 226 9.48 0.41 17.00
CA VAL A 226 9.87 1.77 16.62
C VAL A 226 11.28 1.76 16.09
N VAL A 227 11.48 2.36 14.91
CA VAL A 227 12.77 2.53 14.28
C VAL A 227 13.18 3.99 14.25
N SER A 228 14.49 4.23 14.27
CA SER A 228 15.10 5.57 14.13
C SER A 228 15.58 5.86 12.70
N VAL A 229 15.55 4.88 11.82
CA VAL A 229 15.95 5.00 10.41
C VAL A 229 14.72 4.98 9.50
N GLY A 230 14.82 5.67 8.36
CA GLY A 230 13.74 5.73 7.38
C GLY A 230 13.36 4.33 6.88
N LEU A 231 12.06 4.03 6.89
CA LEU A 231 11.50 2.76 6.42
C LEU A 231 11.40 2.64 4.89
N ARG A 232 11.59 3.76 4.20
CA ARG A 232 11.45 3.91 2.76
C ARG A 232 12.74 4.49 2.21
N ASP A 233 13.11 4.06 1.00
CA ASP A 233 14.21 4.67 0.27
C ASP A 233 13.83 6.06 -0.29
N ASP A 234 14.77 6.75 -0.93
CA ASP A 234 14.56 8.08 -1.51
C ASP A 234 13.46 8.11 -2.60
N SER A 235 13.09 6.95 -3.15
CA SER A 235 11.99 6.79 -4.10
C SER A 235 10.65 6.45 -3.43
N GLY A 236 10.61 6.40 -2.09
CA GLY A 236 9.43 6.08 -1.30
C GLY A 236 9.12 4.58 -1.20
N LYS A 237 10.00 3.71 -1.73
CA LYS A 237 9.78 2.27 -1.79
C LYS A 237 10.22 1.58 -0.50
N VAL A 238 9.48 0.54 -0.13
CA VAL A 238 9.74 -0.31 1.03
C VAL A 238 10.33 -1.64 0.57
N ARG A 239 11.40 -2.10 1.23
CA ARG A 239 11.92 -3.47 1.07
C ARG A 239 11.23 -4.42 2.05
N ARG A 240 9.93 -4.66 1.84
CA ARG A 240 9.05 -5.34 2.82
C ARG A 240 9.51 -6.74 3.18
N THR A 241 9.87 -7.54 2.17
CA THR A 241 10.41 -8.89 2.35
C THR A 241 11.63 -8.88 3.26
N LEU A 242 12.57 -7.96 3.06
CA LEU A 242 13.78 -7.85 3.89
C LEU A 242 13.42 -7.51 5.34
N LEU A 243 12.54 -6.53 5.56
CA LEU A 243 12.08 -6.14 6.90
C LEU A 243 11.39 -7.31 7.61
N ARG A 244 10.48 -8.01 6.91
CA ARG A 244 9.78 -9.19 7.42
C ARG A 244 10.76 -10.29 7.82
N ASP A 245 11.68 -10.65 6.93
CA ASP A 245 12.60 -11.77 7.13
C ASP A 245 13.59 -11.48 8.27
N GLU A 246 14.05 -10.24 8.39
CA GLU A 246 14.88 -9.78 9.51
C GLU A 246 14.14 -9.92 10.85
N ARG A 247 12.90 -9.42 10.98
CA ARG A 247 12.12 -9.55 12.23
C ARG A 247 11.76 -11.00 12.53
N ALA A 248 11.48 -11.80 11.50
CA ALA A 248 11.25 -13.23 11.67
C ALA A 248 12.50 -13.96 12.20
N ALA A 249 13.70 -13.57 11.76
CA ALA A 249 14.96 -14.07 12.32
C ALA A 249 15.13 -13.65 13.78
N TRP A 250 14.88 -12.37 14.10
CA TRP A 250 14.95 -11.86 15.47
C TRP A 250 13.99 -12.58 16.43
N MET A 251 12.81 -13.01 15.95
CA MET A 251 11.90 -13.85 16.74
C MET A 251 12.49 -15.22 17.07
N LYS A 252 13.18 -15.86 16.12
CA LYS A 252 13.87 -17.15 16.37
C LYS A 252 15.02 -17.00 17.36
N GLU A 253 15.64 -15.82 17.38
CA GLU A 253 16.72 -15.45 18.30
C GLU A 253 16.21 -14.93 19.66
N ASN A 254 14.88 -14.87 19.87
CA ASN A 254 14.25 -14.33 21.08
C ASN A 254 14.67 -12.88 21.40
N ARG A 255 14.97 -12.06 20.39
CA ARG A 255 15.29 -10.65 20.61
C ARG A 255 14.05 -9.88 21.08
N THR A 256 14.26 -8.94 22.00
CA THR A 256 13.20 -8.03 22.45
C THR A 256 13.18 -6.80 21.53
N PHE A 257 12.26 -6.78 20.59
CA PHE A 257 12.04 -5.65 19.67
C PHE A 257 10.56 -5.23 19.56
N ARG A 258 9.65 -6.08 20.06
CA ARG A 258 8.21 -5.88 19.96
C ARG A 258 7.68 -5.11 21.15
N ILE A 259 6.90 -4.09 20.85
CA ILE A 259 6.00 -3.40 21.78
C ILE A 259 4.63 -4.05 21.63
N LEU A 260 4.08 -4.55 22.73
CA LEU A 260 2.76 -5.18 22.74
C LEU A 260 1.73 -4.20 23.32
N PRO A 261 0.55 -4.05 22.70
CA PRO A 261 -0.55 -3.31 23.29
C PRO A 261 -0.95 -3.90 24.65
N ALA A 262 -1.47 -3.07 25.56
CA ALA A 262 -1.92 -3.47 26.89
C ALA A 262 -2.86 -4.69 26.85
N ARG A 263 -3.81 -4.71 25.90
CA ARG A 263 -4.75 -5.84 25.72
C ARG A 263 -4.07 -7.16 25.33
N ALA A 264 -2.93 -7.10 24.63
CA ALA A 264 -2.16 -8.28 24.23
C ALA A 264 -1.26 -8.76 25.37
N ARG A 265 -0.69 -7.85 26.16
CA ARG A 265 0.11 -8.18 27.36
C ARG A 265 -0.72 -8.92 28.41
N ALA A 266 -1.95 -8.48 28.67
CA ALA A 266 -2.85 -9.11 29.64
C ALA A 266 -3.31 -10.54 29.28
N LYS A 267 -3.07 -11.01 28.05
CA LYS A 267 -3.33 -12.40 27.62
C LYS A 267 -2.10 -13.30 27.72
N ALA A 268 -0.92 -12.73 27.90
CA ALA A 268 0.35 -13.44 27.99
C ALA A 268 0.79 -13.71 29.44
N GLU A 269 0.13 -13.05 30.41
CA GLU A 269 0.21 -13.30 31.85
C GLU A 269 -0.85 -14.32 32.29
#